data_AF-A0A7R9Z9W5-F1
#
_entry.id   AF-A0A7R9Z9W5-F1
#
_cell.length_a   1.000
_cell.length_b   1.000
_cell.length_c   1.000
_cell.angle_alpha   90.00
_cell.angle_beta   90.00
_cell.angle_gamma   90.00
#
_symmetry.space_group_name_H-M   'P 1'
#
loop_
_entity.id
_entity.type
_entity.pdbx_description
1 polymer ?
#
loop_
_entity_poly.entity_id
_entity_poly.type
_entity_poly.pdbx_seq_one_letter_code
_entity_poly.pdbx_strand_id
1 'polypeptide(L)'
;MMKLVIAKVFLACSLITCCVAFTPAFSPNIRVTGLCDTKSFALCQFRDPAIRYDLVGYASSKKGLNGEPIHKRISNDFQDGAADARVSPVVGAIASLPTKLARSGTLAKGLLLSSLSGAGLAFRQSWWCFPMSLALFPVYCLAVHGTHATTPSWWPMERLDGIAAQPSAALLIGGFLLSNLSYLISGLYLTGAISQRRRQGGEAKIGIGAGLSSQPLLGGLVLACGLVSLVYHTVQAIGPHHAVEALFYVDHGIAISSFFYFLAQCGLPSRKTLLIGTAGITLLAIPAGEAYAFLHSIWHFLSAGATVSWANDRVERRKQFIRSARRERKRQRRAGIYP
;
A
#
# COMPACT_ATOMS: atom_id res chain seq x y z
N MET A 1 3.29 10.06 -33.17
CA MET A 1 4.31 9.64 -32.18
C MET A 1 4.29 10.47 -30.89
N MET A 2 4.17 11.81 -30.95
CA MET A 2 4.22 12.68 -29.76
C MET A 2 3.17 12.34 -28.67
N LYS A 3 1.93 12.04 -29.05
CA LYS A 3 0.86 11.61 -28.11
C LYS A 3 1.19 10.32 -27.34
N LEU A 4 1.93 9.39 -27.95
CA LEU A 4 2.33 8.12 -27.32
C LEU A 4 3.49 8.33 -26.32
N VAL A 5 4.41 9.24 -26.64
CA VAL A 5 5.52 9.61 -25.74
C VAL A 5 4.96 10.31 -24.51
N ILE A 6 4.03 11.23 -24.69
CA ILE A 6 3.41 11.96 -23.58
C ILE A 6 2.58 11.03 -22.68
N ALA A 7 1.81 10.09 -23.23
CA ALA A 7 1.08 9.09 -22.44
C ALA A 7 2.02 8.19 -21.62
N LYS A 8 3.17 7.79 -22.19
CA LYS A 8 4.19 7.00 -21.48
C LYS A 8 4.88 7.80 -20.38
N VAL A 9 5.19 9.07 -20.62
CA VAL A 9 5.75 9.99 -19.61
C VAL A 9 4.74 10.22 -18.50
N PHE A 10 3.46 10.40 -18.83
CA PHE A 10 2.40 10.59 -17.83
C PHE A 10 2.20 9.35 -16.96
N LEU A 11 2.19 8.15 -17.55
CA LEU A 11 2.13 6.89 -16.80
C LEU A 11 3.37 6.71 -15.91
N ALA A 12 4.57 7.02 -16.44
CA ALA A 12 5.81 6.97 -15.67
C ALA A 12 5.83 7.99 -14.53
N CYS A 13 5.39 9.23 -14.76
CA CYS A 13 5.27 10.27 -13.73
C CYS A 13 4.20 9.93 -12.70
N SER A 14 3.07 9.32 -13.09
CA SER A 14 2.05 8.84 -12.15
C SER A 14 2.62 7.77 -11.23
N LEU A 15 3.37 6.81 -11.80
CA LEU A 15 4.06 5.77 -11.04
C LEU A 15 5.16 6.35 -10.15
N ILE A 16 5.94 7.31 -10.65
CA ILE A 16 7.01 7.99 -9.89
C ILE A 16 6.42 8.84 -8.77
N THR A 17 5.37 9.63 -8.99
CA THR A 17 4.70 10.41 -7.94
C THR A 17 4.07 9.49 -6.90
N CYS A 18 3.50 8.34 -7.30
CA CYS A 18 3.06 7.30 -6.36
C CYS A 18 4.23 6.71 -5.55
N CYS A 19 5.41 6.55 -6.16
CA CYS A 19 6.60 6.06 -5.48
C CYS A 19 7.28 7.11 -4.59
N VAL A 20 7.31 8.38 -5.01
CA VAL A 20 8.08 9.50 -4.41
C VAL A 20 7.26 10.25 -3.35
N ALA A 21 5.96 10.50 -3.58
CA ALA A 21 5.11 11.18 -2.60
C ALA A 21 4.84 10.33 -1.34
N PHE A 22 5.02 9.01 -1.43
CA PHE A 22 4.78 8.07 -0.34
C PHE A 22 6.04 7.35 0.16
N THR A 23 7.25 7.77 -0.27
CA THR A 23 8.51 7.25 0.27
C THR A 23 8.96 7.78 1.64
N PRO A 24 8.43 8.87 2.26
CA PRO A 24 9.04 9.37 3.49
C PRO A 24 8.50 8.62 4.72
N ALA A 25 8.76 7.33 4.81
CA ALA A 25 8.64 6.53 6.04
C ALA A 25 9.45 5.23 6.02
N PHE A 26 10.33 5.00 5.04
CA PHE A 26 11.33 3.94 5.18
C PHE A 26 12.43 4.41 6.13
N SER A 27 12.42 3.82 7.33
CA SER A 27 13.46 3.97 8.33
C SER A 27 14.85 3.78 7.68
N PRO A 28 15.82 4.68 7.90
CA PRO A 28 17.17 4.59 7.33
C PRO A 28 18.01 3.41 7.88
N ASN A 29 17.40 2.49 8.64
CA ASN A 29 18.08 1.36 9.30
C ASN A 29 18.04 0.03 8.53
N ILE A 30 17.65 0.02 7.25
CA ILE A 30 17.99 -1.14 6.40
C ILE A 30 19.45 -1.01 6.00
N ARG A 31 20.36 -1.43 6.89
CA ARG A 31 21.70 -1.83 6.49
C ARG A 31 21.55 -3.01 5.54
N VAL A 32 21.75 -2.76 4.25
CA VAL A 32 22.05 -3.81 3.27
C VAL A 32 23.48 -4.26 3.55
N THR A 33 23.66 -5.08 4.59
CA THR A 33 24.86 -5.90 4.73
C THR A 33 24.60 -7.21 4.03
N GLY A 34 25.31 -7.45 2.93
CA GLY A 34 25.23 -8.70 2.20
C GLY A 34 25.92 -8.63 0.85
N LEU A 35 27.24 -8.51 0.89
CA LEU A 35 28.13 -8.83 -0.23
C LEU A 35 27.78 -10.22 -0.79
N CYS A 36 27.89 -10.32 -2.12
CA CYS A 36 27.78 -11.56 -2.86
C CYS A 36 28.80 -12.59 -2.37
N ASP A 37 28.30 -13.71 -1.85
CA ASP A 37 29.01 -14.97 -1.93
C ASP A 37 28.04 -16.05 -2.43
N THR A 38 28.41 -16.71 -3.52
CA THR A 38 27.50 -17.37 -4.49
C THR A 38 27.15 -18.82 -4.15
N LYS A 39 26.94 -19.17 -2.87
CA LYS A 39 26.75 -20.59 -2.49
C LYS A 39 25.60 -20.95 -1.54
N SER A 40 24.69 -20.03 -1.22
CA SER A 40 23.58 -20.37 -0.32
C SER A 40 22.22 -19.99 -0.90
N PHE A 41 21.73 -20.79 -1.85
CA PHE A 41 20.30 -20.82 -2.20
C PHE A 41 19.57 -21.58 -1.07
N ALA A 42 19.20 -20.84 -0.02
CA ALA A 42 18.30 -21.33 1.02
C ALA A 42 16.95 -20.62 0.89
N LEU A 43 15.91 -21.44 0.71
CA LEU A 43 14.48 -21.14 0.83
C LEU A 43 14.17 -19.86 1.62
N CYS A 44 13.90 -18.77 0.91
CA CYS A 44 13.12 -17.68 1.46
C CYS A 44 11.62 -17.97 1.26
N GLN A 45 11.06 -18.86 2.10
CA GLN A 45 9.61 -18.89 2.30
C GLN A 45 9.22 -17.66 3.11
N PHE A 46 8.72 -16.63 2.44
CA PHE A 46 8.31 -15.39 3.09
C PHE A 46 6.89 -15.52 3.68
N ARG A 47 6.89 -15.50 5.02
CA ARG A 47 5.74 -15.37 5.90
C ARG A 47 5.14 -13.98 5.88
N ASP A 48 3.83 -13.93 6.05
CA ASP A 48 3.05 -12.76 6.43
C ASP A 48 3.72 -12.00 7.61
N PRO A 49 4.05 -10.70 7.47
CA PRO A 49 4.65 -9.92 8.55
C PRO A 49 3.72 -9.70 9.75
N ALA A 50 2.41 -9.96 9.63
CA ALA A 50 1.49 -9.99 10.77
C ALA A 50 1.63 -11.24 11.65
N ILE A 51 2.36 -12.25 11.16
CA ILE A 51 2.62 -13.51 11.82
C ILE A 51 4.14 -13.71 11.97
N ARG A 52 4.78 -12.86 12.78
CA ARG A 52 6.00 -13.26 13.49
C ARG A 52 5.60 -14.32 14.52
N TYR A 53 5.52 -15.58 14.07
CA TYR A 53 5.89 -16.65 14.99
C TYR A 53 7.37 -16.48 15.28
N ASP A 54 7.73 -16.39 16.56
CA ASP A 54 9.02 -16.82 17.06
C ASP A 54 9.20 -18.29 16.63
N LEU A 55 9.66 -18.48 15.41
CA LEU A 55 10.49 -19.63 15.07
C LEU A 55 11.92 -19.13 15.25
N VAL A 56 12.29 -19.02 16.53
CA VAL A 56 13.61 -19.48 16.94
C VAL A 56 13.60 -20.97 16.60
N GLY A 57 13.97 -21.26 15.35
CA GLY A 57 14.26 -22.61 14.91
C GLY A 57 15.36 -23.13 15.81
N TYR A 58 14.96 -23.97 16.75
CA TYR A 58 15.81 -25.00 17.29
C TYR A 58 16.45 -25.69 16.09
N ALA A 59 17.70 -25.34 15.79
CA ALA A 59 18.60 -26.25 15.14
C ALA A 59 18.68 -27.44 16.09
N SER A 60 17.81 -28.43 15.87
CA SER A 60 17.89 -29.71 16.51
C SER A 60 19.27 -30.26 16.17
N SER A 61 20.15 -30.14 17.15
CA SER A 61 21.34 -30.95 17.27
C SER A 61 20.86 -32.40 17.18
N LYS A 62 20.96 -32.98 15.99
CA LYS A 62 21.19 -34.40 15.87
C LYS A 62 22.55 -34.64 16.53
N LYS A 63 22.55 -34.86 17.84
CA LYS A 63 23.54 -35.72 18.47
C LYS A 63 23.43 -37.04 17.74
N GLY A 64 24.35 -37.26 16.80
CA GLY A 64 24.72 -38.59 16.37
C GLY A 64 25.22 -39.31 17.60
N LEU A 65 24.36 -40.11 18.21
CA LEU A 65 24.77 -41.30 18.95
C LEU A 65 25.32 -42.24 17.90
N ASN A 66 26.64 -42.18 17.72
CA ASN A 66 27.59 -43.16 17.20
C ASN A 66 28.71 -42.37 16.54
N GLY A 67 29.79 -42.20 17.31
CA GLY A 67 31.03 -41.65 16.78
C GLY A 67 31.58 -42.58 15.71
N GLU A 68 31.96 -42.00 14.58
CA GLU A 68 33.08 -42.42 13.73
C GLU A 68 33.48 -41.22 12.85
N PRO A 69 34.78 -40.84 12.82
CA PRO A 69 35.25 -39.77 11.96
C PRO A 69 35.45 -40.28 10.53
N ILE A 70 34.67 -39.76 9.58
CA ILE A 70 34.89 -40.03 8.15
C ILE A 70 36.07 -39.17 7.66
N HIS A 71 37.28 -39.70 7.82
CA HIS A 71 38.41 -39.38 6.94
C HIS A 71 38.15 -40.02 5.57
N LYS A 72 37.64 -39.24 4.61
CA LYS A 72 37.73 -39.62 3.19
C LYS A 72 38.91 -38.92 2.52
N ARG A 73 39.99 -39.70 2.52
CA ARG A 73 41.17 -39.65 1.68
C ARG A 73 40.76 -39.38 0.22
N ILE A 74 41.03 -38.17 -0.28
CA ILE A 74 41.09 -37.90 -1.72
C ILE A 74 42.51 -38.29 -2.14
N SER A 75 42.64 -39.48 -2.71
CA SER A 75 43.85 -39.92 -3.40
C SER A 75 44.00 -39.11 -4.69
N ASN A 76 45.07 -38.32 -4.74
CA ASN A 76 45.75 -37.96 -5.97
C ASN A 76 46.22 -39.27 -6.62
N ASP A 77 45.78 -39.53 -7.85
CA ASP A 77 46.49 -40.36 -8.83
C ASP A 77 45.84 -40.11 -10.19
N PHE A 78 46.54 -39.35 -11.04
CA PHE A 78 46.63 -39.48 -12.50
C PHE A 78 47.33 -38.22 -13.06
N GLN A 79 48.66 -38.23 -12.99
CA GLN A 79 49.49 -37.65 -14.04
C GLN A 79 49.97 -38.84 -14.88
N ASP A 80 49.65 -38.84 -16.17
CA ASP A 80 50.57 -39.17 -17.26
C ASP A 80 49.80 -39.22 -18.59
N GLY A 81 50.37 -38.61 -19.63
CA GLY A 81 49.86 -38.70 -21.00
C GLY A 81 49.61 -37.36 -21.69
N ALA A 82 50.63 -36.49 -21.75
CA ALA A 82 50.65 -35.39 -22.70
C ALA A 82 50.83 -35.94 -24.14
N ALA A 83 49.72 -36.14 -24.85
CA ALA A 83 49.71 -36.27 -26.29
C ALA A 83 49.19 -34.95 -26.88
N ASP A 84 50.10 -34.24 -27.55
CA ASP A 84 49.92 -32.96 -28.21
C ASP A 84 48.98 -33.07 -29.43
N ALA A 85 47.70 -33.33 -29.18
CA ALA A 85 46.66 -33.18 -30.19
C ALA A 85 46.29 -31.70 -30.27
N ARG A 86 46.91 -30.97 -31.21
CA ARG A 86 46.46 -29.63 -31.63
C ARG A 86 45.06 -29.73 -32.26
N VAL A 87 44.05 -29.92 -31.42
CA VAL A 87 42.65 -29.78 -31.81
C VAL A 87 42.46 -28.31 -32.15
N SER A 88 42.17 -28.06 -33.43
CA SER A 88 41.95 -26.71 -33.96
C SER A 88 41.00 -25.93 -33.05
N PRO A 89 41.37 -24.71 -32.59
CA PRO A 89 40.58 -23.90 -31.66
C PRO A 89 39.15 -23.61 -32.17
N VAL A 90 38.92 -23.79 -33.47
CA VAL A 90 37.62 -23.66 -34.13
C VAL A 90 36.64 -24.78 -33.72
N VAL A 91 37.10 -26.02 -33.54
CA VAL A 91 36.23 -27.16 -33.19
C VAL A 91 35.76 -27.07 -31.73
N GLY A 92 36.62 -26.61 -30.83
CA GLY A 92 36.26 -26.32 -29.43
C GLY A 92 35.28 -25.14 -29.30
N ALA A 93 35.39 -24.13 -30.17
CA ALA A 93 34.47 -22.99 -30.19
C ALA A 93 33.05 -23.41 -30.63
N ILE A 94 32.92 -24.27 -31.65
CA ILE A 94 31.63 -24.74 -32.16
C ILE A 94 30.96 -25.72 -31.17
N ALA A 95 31.72 -26.62 -30.54
CA ALA A 95 31.19 -27.55 -29.54
C ALA A 95 30.69 -26.85 -28.25
N SER A 96 31.17 -25.64 -27.95
CA SER A 96 30.74 -24.84 -26.79
C SER A 96 29.58 -23.86 -27.07
N LEU A 97 29.16 -23.71 -28.34
CA LEU A 97 28.05 -22.82 -28.71
C LEU A 97 26.69 -23.27 -28.13
N PRO A 98 26.29 -24.55 -28.19
CA PRO A 98 24.99 -25.01 -27.69
C PRO A 98 24.86 -24.83 -26.17
N THR A 99 25.95 -25.03 -25.42
CA THR A 99 25.96 -24.86 -23.96
C THR A 99 25.92 -23.39 -23.55
N LYS A 100 26.56 -22.49 -24.32
CA LYS A 100 26.42 -21.04 -24.13
C LYS A 100 25.00 -20.55 -24.46
N LEU A 101 24.40 -21.01 -25.55
CA LEU A 101 23.01 -20.69 -25.93
C LEU A 101 21.99 -21.21 -24.90
N ALA A 102 22.15 -22.44 -24.40
CA ALA A 102 21.30 -23.00 -23.36
C ALA A 102 21.43 -22.27 -22.01
N ARG A 103 22.66 -21.85 -21.64
CA ARG A 103 22.91 -21.02 -20.45
C ARG A 103 22.31 -19.62 -20.61
N SER A 104 22.46 -18.98 -21.76
CA SER A 104 21.83 -17.68 -22.06
C SER A 104 20.30 -17.77 -22.02
N GLY A 105 19.70 -18.85 -22.53
CA GLY A 105 18.26 -19.10 -22.43
C GLY A 105 17.77 -19.29 -20.99
N THR A 106 18.56 -19.98 -20.15
CA THR A 106 18.24 -20.18 -18.73
C THR A 106 18.36 -18.88 -17.94
N LEU A 107 19.38 -18.06 -18.21
CA LEU A 107 19.57 -16.74 -17.60
C LEU A 107 18.48 -15.76 -17.99
N ALA A 108 18.11 -15.68 -19.27
CA ALA A 108 17.03 -14.82 -19.74
C ALA A 108 15.67 -15.20 -19.11
N LYS A 109 15.38 -16.50 -19.00
CA LYS A 109 14.19 -16.99 -18.27
C LYS A 109 14.22 -16.63 -16.79
N GLY A 110 15.36 -16.78 -16.12
CA GLY A 110 15.53 -16.43 -14.71
C GLY A 110 15.32 -14.94 -14.45
N LEU A 111 15.87 -14.08 -15.32
CA LEU A 111 15.69 -12.63 -15.25
C LEU A 111 14.22 -12.25 -15.47
N LEU A 112 13.57 -12.80 -16.50
CA LEU A 112 12.17 -12.52 -16.79
C LEU A 112 11.24 -12.96 -15.65
N LEU A 113 11.44 -14.16 -15.08
CA LEU A 113 10.67 -14.63 -13.93
C LEU A 113 10.89 -13.77 -12.68
N SER A 114 12.13 -13.34 -12.44
CA SER A 114 12.46 -12.45 -11.32
C SER A 114 11.83 -11.06 -11.51
N SER A 115 11.85 -10.52 -12.72
CA SER A 115 11.18 -9.26 -13.09
C SER A 115 9.66 -9.36 -12.94
N LEU A 116 9.04 -10.44 -13.41
CA LEU A 116 7.59 -10.67 -13.25
C LEU A 116 7.21 -10.83 -11.77
N SER A 117 8.02 -11.55 -10.99
CA SER A 117 7.80 -11.72 -9.56
C SER A 117 7.95 -10.40 -8.80
N GLY A 118 8.97 -9.61 -9.16
CA GLY A 118 9.20 -8.27 -8.62
C GLY A 118 8.08 -7.30 -8.97
N ALA A 119 7.65 -7.27 -10.24
CA ALA A 119 6.53 -6.45 -10.68
C ALA A 119 5.21 -6.86 -10.00
N GLY A 120 4.96 -8.17 -9.85
CA GLY A 120 3.82 -8.69 -9.11
C GLY A 120 3.83 -8.26 -7.64
N LEU A 121 4.98 -8.29 -6.98
CA LEU A 121 5.12 -7.83 -5.60
C LEU A 121 4.90 -6.31 -5.49
N ALA A 122 5.51 -5.52 -6.36
CA ALA A 122 5.34 -4.07 -6.39
C ALA A 122 3.87 -3.69 -6.62
N PHE A 123 3.20 -4.35 -7.57
CA PHE A 123 1.78 -4.14 -7.83
C PHE A 123 0.93 -4.48 -6.61
N ARG A 124 1.15 -5.64 -5.97
CA ARG A 124 0.41 -6.03 -4.75
C ARG A 124 0.59 -5.05 -3.59
N GLN A 125 1.70 -4.30 -3.55
CA GLN A 125 1.97 -3.30 -2.52
C GLN A 125 1.42 -1.90 -2.86
N SER A 126 1.20 -1.59 -4.13
CA SER A 126 0.92 -0.21 -4.61
C SER A 126 -0.34 -0.06 -5.45
N TRP A 127 -1.08 -1.13 -5.72
CA TRP A 127 -2.31 -1.09 -6.54
C TRP A 127 -3.35 -0.08 -6.02
N TRP A 128 -3.37 0.19 -4.71
CA TRP A 128 -4.25 1.18 -4.08
C TRP A 128 -3.97 2.61 -4.53
N CYS A 129 -2.79 2.90 -5.10
CA CYS A 129 -2.44 4.20 -5.65
C CYS A 129 -3.03 4.43 -7.05
N PHE A 130 -3.51 3.39 -7.74
CA PHE A 130 -4.00 3.54 -9.11
C PHE A 130 -5.06 4.64 -9.30
N PRO A 131 -6.06 4.81 -8.41
CA PRO A 131 -7.02 5.90 -8.51
C PRO A 131 -6.40 7.30 -8.39
N MET A 132 -5.20 7.43 -7.85
CA MET A 132 -4.49 8.71 -7.76
C MET A 132 -4.14 9.26 -9.15
N SER A 133 -4.09 8.39 -10.17
CA SER A 133 -3.96 8.84 -11.57
C SER A 133 -5.09 9.78 -12.00
N LEU A 134 -6.25 9.70 -11.34
CA LEU A 134 -7.37 10.61 -11.55
C LEU A 134 -7.01 12.06 -11.21
N ALA A 135 -6.21 12.28 -10.16
CA ALA A 135 -5.74 13.61 -9.77
C ALA A 135 -4.81 14.25 -10.81
N LEU A 136 -4.24 13.45 -11.70
CA LEU A 136 -3.38 13.94 -12.78
C LEU A 136 -4.19 14.22 -14.07
N PHE A 137 -5.44 13.78 -14.14
CA PHE A 137 -6.29 13.96 -15.33
C PHE A 137 -6.44 15.43 -15.77
N PRO A 138 -6.62 16.41 -14.88
CA PRO A 138 -6.66 17.82 -15.28
C PRO A 138 -5.37 18.30 -15.96
N VAL A 139 -4.21 17.87 -15.44
CA VAL A 139 -2.90 18.19 -16.02
C VAL A 139 -2.76 17.53 -17.39
N TYR A 140 -3.23 16.30 -17.55
CA TYR A 140 -3.25 15.61 -18.84
C TYR A 140 -4.09 16.35 -19.89
N CYS A 141 -5.32 16.76 -19.55
CA CYS A 141 -6.18 17.50 -20.47
C CYS A 141 -5.52 18.81 -20.92
N LEU A 142 -4.95 19.57 -19.97
CA LEU A 142 -4.32 20.85 -20.29
C LEU A 142 -3.04 20.67 -21.12
N ALA A 143 -2.13 19.79 -20.70
CA ALA A 143 -0.82 19.65 -21.31
C ALA A 143 -0.86 18.90 -22.66
N VAL A 144 -1.79 17.95 -22.84
CA VAL A 144 -1.82 17.07 -24.02
C VAL A 144 -2.85 17.52 -25.03
N HIS A 145 -4.01 17.99 -24.57
CA HIS A 145 -5.12 18.36 -25.43
C HIS A 145 -5.32 19.87 -25.52
N GLY A 146 -4.68 20.66 -24.65
CA GLY A 146 -4.90 22.11 -24.61
C GLY A 146 -6.31 22.48 -24.14
N THR A 147 -6.99 21.57 -23.45
CA THR A 147 -8.37 21.76 -22.98
C THR A 147 -8.47 21.61 -21.46
N HIS A 148 -9.49 22.21 -20.85
CA HIS A 148 -9.80 21.96 -19.46
C HIS A 148 -10.39 20.55 -19.28
N ALA A 149 -10.19 19.96 -18.09
CA ALA A 149 -10.92 18.74 -17.74
C ALA A 149 -12.40 19.08 -17.56
N THR A 150 -13.26 18.24 -18.13
CA THR A 150 -14.71 18.34 -18.00
C THR A 150 -15.24 17.08 -17.33
N THR A 151 -16.26 17.25 -16.50
CA THR A 151 -16.94 16.14 -15.83
C THR A 151 -17.88 15.41 -16.81
N PRO A 152 -17.86 14.07 -16.85
CA PRO A 152 -18.75 13.33 -17.75
C PRO A 152 -20.18 13.35 -17.21
N SER A 153 -21.17 13.21 -18.10
CA SER A 153 -22.59 13.28 -17.74
C SER A 153 -23.07 12.24 -16.74
N TRP A 154 -22.37 11.09 -16.64
CA TRP A 154 -22.67 10.03 -15.66
C TRP A 154 -22.04 10.28 -14.28
N TRP A 155 -21.20 11.30 -14.14
CA TRP A 155 -20.60 11.72 -12.88
C TRP A 155 -20.70 13.24 -12.74
N PRO A 156 -21.93 13.76 -12.68
CA PRO A 156 -22.15 15.20 -12.65
C PRO A 156 -21.65 15.78 -11.34
N MET A 157 -21.02 16.93 -11.44
CA MET A 157 -20.67 17.76 -10.29
C MET A 157 -21.84 18.68 -9.96
N GLU A 158 -22.31 18.66 -8.70
CA GLU A 158 -23.38 19.56 -8.27
C GLU A 158 -22.90 21.02 -8.31
N ARG A 159 -23.76 21.91 -8.81
CA ARG A 159 -23.48 23.35 -8.86
C ARG A 159 -24.05 24.02 -7.61
N LEU A 160 -23.24 24.83 -6.95
CA LEU A 160 -23.65 25.55 -5.73
C LEU A 160 -24.19 26.96 -6.01
N ASP A 161 -24.36 27.32 -7.28
CA ASP A 161 -24.84 28.64 -7.72
C ASP A 161 -26.19 29.00 -7.06
N GLY A 162 -27.09 28.02 -6.94
CA GLY A 162 -28.39 28.21 -6.28
C GLY A 162 -28.28 28.48 -4.77
N ILE A 163 -27.29 27.87 -4.09
CA ILE A 163 -27.07 28.07 -2.65
C ILE A 163 -26.43 29.43 -2.40
N ALA A 164 -25.51 29.86 -3.26
CA ALA A 164 -24.85 31.17 -3.16
C ALA A 164 -25.84 32.35 -3.28
N ALA A 165 -26.96 32.16 -3.98
CA ALA A 165 -28.02 33.15 -4.12
C ALA A 165 -28.94 33.26 -2.88
N GLN A 166 -28.88 32.31 -1.93
CA GLN A 166 -29.76 32.31 -0.77
C GLN A 166 -29.29 33.30 0.32
N PRO A 167 -30.20 33.94 1.08
CA PRO A 167 -29.82 34.81 2.20
C PRO A 167 -28.98 34.10 3.28
N SER A 168 -29.17 32.78 3.41
CA SER A 168 -28.45 31.90 4.34
C SER A 168 -27.17 31.30 3.75
N ALA A 169 -26.71 31.73 2.57
CA ALA A 169 -25.56 31.16 1.85
C ALA A 169 -24.32 31.04 2.74
N ALA A 170 -23.97 32.09 3.50
CA ALA A 170 -22.78 32.08 4.35
C ALA A 170 -22.85 31.01 5.44
N LEU A 171 -24.03 30.78 6.03
CA LEU A 171 -24.23 29.76 7.05
C LEU A 171 -24.20 28.35 6.45
N LEU A 172 -24.84 28.15 5.29
CA LEU A 172 -24.88 26.86 4.61
C LEU A 172 -23.50 26.47 4.08
N ILE A 173 -22.81 27.38 3.40
CA ILE A 173 -21.43 27.18 2.91
C ILE A 173 -20.48 27.02 4.10
N GLY A 174 -20.60 27.85 5.14
CA GLY A 174 -19.78 27.75 6.34
C GLY A 174 -19.94 26.40 7.03
N GLY A 175 -21.17 25.95 7.27
CA GLY A 175 -21.46 24.62 7.84
C GLY A 175 -20.95 23.48 6.96
N PHE A 176 -21.10 23.62 5.64
CA PHE A 176 -20.58 22.67 4.67
C PHE A 176 -19.06 22.56 4.71
N LEU A 177 -18.35 23.67 4.73
CA LEU A 177 -16.88 23.68 4.86
C LEU A 177 -16.44 23.13 6.22
N LEU A 178 -17.12 23.53 7.31
CA LEU A 178 -16.84 23.05 8.66
C LEU A 178 -17.04 21.53 8.82
N SER A 179 -17.93 20.92 8.05
CA SER A 179 -18.12 19.47 8.10
C SER A 179 -16.86 18.67 7.68
N ASN A 180 -15.94 19.27 6.90
CA ASN A 180 -14.64 18.68 6.57
C ASN A 180 -13.70 18.57 7.79
N LEU A 181 -13.95 19.34 8.86
CA LEU A 181 -13.19 19.19 10.11
C LEU A 181 -13.34 17.79 10.71
N SER A 182 -14.43 17.07 10.38
CA SER A 182 -14.62 15.69 10.81
C SER A 182 -13.50 14.76 10.29
N TYR A 183 -13.05 14.94 9.05
CA TYR A 183 -11.89 14.24 8.50
C TYR A 183 -10.60 14.65 9.20
N LEU A 184 -10.40 15.96 9.46
CA LEU A 184 -9.19 16.42 10.14
C LEU A 184 -9.07 15.84 11.55
N ILE A 185 -10.14 15.89 12.33
CA ILE A 185 -10.20 15.31 13.68
C ILE A 185 -9.96 13.81 13.63
N SER A 186 -10.59 13.10 12.69
CA SER A 186 -10.44 11.65 12.51
C SER A 186 -9.01 11.28 12.11
N GLY A 187 -8.39 12.04 11.20
CA GLY A 187 -7.01 11.83 10.78
C GLY A 187 -6.01 12.09 11.90
N LEU A 188 -6.18 13.17 12.67
CA LEU A 188 -5.37 13.43 13.88
C LEU A 188 -5.54 12.35 14.95
N TYR A 189 -6.76 11.83 15.11
CA TYR A 189 -7.01 10.69 15.99
C TYR A 189 -6.24 9.44 15.53
N LEU A 190 -6.30 9.12 14.23
CA LEU A 190 -5.69 7.91 13.65
C LEU A 190 -4.16 7.97 13.53
N THR A 191 -3.56 9.16 13.35
CA THR A 191 -2.09 9.34 13.40
C THR A 191 -1.51 9.07 14.79
N GLY A 192 -2.35 8.96 15.82
CA GLY A 192 -1.92 8.68 17.18
C GLY A 192 -1.52 9.93 17.96
N ALA A 193 -1.65 11.14 17.39
CA ALA A 193 -1.41 12.39 18.11
C ALA A 193 -2.28 12.49 19.38
N ILE A 194 -3.51 11.95 19.33
CA ILE A 194 -4.43 11.89 20.46
C ILE A 194 -4.24 10.59 21.28
N SER A 195 -3.96 9.46 20.62
CA SER A 195 -3.89 8.15 21.30
C SER A 195 -2.56 7.86 22.02
N GLN A 196 -1.44 8.46 21.62
CA GLN A 196 -0.15 8.33 22.30
C GLN A 196 -0.13 9.12 23.62
N ARG A 197 -0.70 10.34 23.64
CA ARG A 197 -0.81 11.17 24.86
C ARG A 197 -1.59 10.45 25.97
N ARG A 198 -2.62 9.67 25.64
CA ARG A 198 -3.43 8.94 26.62
C ARG A 198 -2.75 7.71 27.23
N ARG A 199 -1.72 7.16 26.59
CA ARG A 199 -0.96 6.00 27.09
C ARG A 199 0.27 6.37 27.91
N GLN A 200 0.74 7.62 27.83
CA GLN A 200 1.90 8.08 28.59
C GLN A 200 1.56 8.51 30.04
N GLY A 201 0.28 8.62 30.40
CA GLY A 201 -0.16 8.98 31.76
C GLY A 201 -0.23 7.83 32.78
N GLY A 202 0.23 6.63 32.45
CA GLY A 202 0.25 5.48 33.38
C GLY A 202 1.24 4.43 32.93
N GLU A 203 2.44 4.45 33.52
CA GLU A 203 3.49 3.43 33.43
C GLU A 203 3.64 2.73 32.08
N ALA A 204 4.23 3.45 31.11
CA ALA A 204 4.70 2.85 29.89
C ALA A 204 5.89 1.91 30.18
N LYS A 205 5.60 0.65 30.54
CA LYS A 205 6.55 -0.44 30.32
C LYS A 205 6.85 -0.46 28.83
N ILE A 206 8.07 -0.05 28.50
CA ILE A 206 8.71 0.02 27.18
C ILE A 206 8.78 -1.41 26.62
N GLY A 207 7.64 -1.94 26.18
CA GLY A 207 7.57 -3.11 25.34
C GLY A 207 7.81 -2.67 23.91
N ILE A 208 9.06 -2.73 23.48
CA ILE A 208 9.49 -2.59 22.09
C ILE A 208 8.81 -3.69 21.28
N GLY A 209 7.58 -3.42 20.85
CA GLY A 209 6.69 -4.35 20.17
C GLY A 209 6.20 -3.72 18.88
N ALA A 210 7.11 -3.66 17.91
CA ALA A 210 6.89 -3.30 16.52
C ALA A 210 5.58 -3.88 15.96
N GLY A 211 4.78 -3.03 15.32
CA GLY A 211 3.60 -3.50 14.57
C GLY A 211 2.46 -2.51 14.42
N LEU A 212 2.67 -1.21 14.72
CA LEU A 212 1.70 -0.13 14.47
C LEU A 212 2.17 0.84 13.37
N SER A 213 3.25 0.53 12.65
CA SER A 213 3.89 1.43 11.67
C SER A 213 2.99 1.90 10.53
N SER A 214 1.85 1.25 10.28
CA SER A 214 0.91 1.64 9.22
C SER A 214 -0.17 2.65 9.66
N GLN A 215 -0.33 2.93 10.95
CA GLN A 215 -1.36 3.88 11.44
C GLN A 215 -1.08 5.35 11.07
N PRO A 216 0.18 5.84 11.06
CA PRO A 216 0.47 7.20 10.64
C PRO A 216 0.02 7.50 9.21
N LEU A 217 0.21 6.56 8.28
CA LEU A 217 -0.20 6.76 6.88
C LEU A 217 -1.73 6.72 6.72
N LEU A 218 -2.45 5.85 7.44
CA LEU A 218 -3.92 5.87 7.43
C LEU A 218 -4.46 7.23 7.90
N GLY A 219 -3.94 7.75 9.01
CA GLY A 219 -4.35 9.07 9.49
C GLY A 219 -3.91 10.21 8.57
N GLY A 220 -2.70 10.13 8.01
CA GLY A 220 -2.18 11.11 7.04
C GLY A 220 -3.00 11.19 5.76
N LEU A 221 -3.46 10.05 5.23
CA LEU A 221 -4.35 10.00 4.06
C LEU A 221 -5.72 10.62 4.36
N VAL A 222 -6.29 10.37 5.55
CA VAL A 222 -7.56 11.00 5.97
C VAL A 222 -7.40 12.52 6.13
N LEU A 223 -6.25 12.98 6.65
CA LEU A 223 -5.92 14.41 6.69
C LEU A 223 -5.83 15.01 5.29
N ALA A 224 -5.15 14.32 4.37
CA ALA A 224 -5.04 14.76 2.98
C ALA A 224 -6.42 14.84 2.31
N CYS A 225 -7.28 13.83 2.49
CA CYS A 225 -8.67 13.87 2.03
C CYS A 225 -9.42 15.08 2.60
N GLY A 226 -9.36 15.31 3.92
CA GLY A 226 -10.04 16.45 4.55
C GLY A 226 -9.55 17.81 4.06
N LEU A 227 -8.25 17.98 3.87
CA LEU A 227 -7.66 19.24 3.38
C LEU A 227 -8.00 19.48 1.91
N VAL A 228 -7.86 18.48 1.05
CA VAL A 228 -8.17 18.62 -0.38
C VAL A 228 -9.65 18.83 -0.59
N SER A 229 -10.51 18.08 0.12
CA SER A 229 -11.96 18.25 0.09
C SER A 229 -12.38 19.64 0.56
N LEU A 230 -11.74 20.18 1.61
CA LEU A 230 -11.98 21.56 2.05
C LEU A 230 -11.62 22.57 0.96
N VAL A 231 -10.46 22.44 0.31
CA VAL A 231 -10.05 23.32 -0.79
C VAL A 231 -11.00 23.19 -1.98
N TYR A 232 -11.33 21.96 -2.38
CA TYR A 232 -12.27 21.68 -3.46
C TYR A 232 -13.62 22.34 -3.20
N HIS A 233 -14.23 22.10 -2.05
CA HIS A 233 -15.54 22.67 -1.71
C HIS A 233 -15.52 24.18 -1.52
N THR A 234 -14.39 24.75 -1.08
CA THR A 234 -14.22 26.21 -1.05
C THR A 234 -14.26 26.75 -2.48
N VAL A 235 -13.49 26.18 -3.40
CA VAL A 235 -13.48 26.61 -4.80
C VAL A 235 -14.82 26.28 -5.48
N GLN A 236 -15.48 25.18 -5.13
CA GLN A 236 -16.83 24.84 -5.62
C GLN A 236 -17.86 25.90 -5.24
N ALA A 237 -17.71 26.53 -4.07
CA ALA A 237 -18.66 27.52 -3.57
C ALA A 237 -18.49 28.91 -4.22
N ILE A 238 -17.25 29.32 -4.54
CA ILE A 238 -16.95 30.72 -4.96
C ILE A 238 -16.05 30.85 -6.19
N GLY A 239 -15.51 29.74 -6.70
CA GLY A 239 -14.46 29.72 -7.72
C GLY A 239 -14.97 29.49 -9.14
N PRO A 240 -14.08 29.65 -10.14
CA PRO A 240 -14.42 29.46 -11.54
C PRO A 240 -14.64 27.98 -11.86
N HIS A 241 -15.66 27.67 -12.67
CA HIS A 241 -16.11 26.31 -12.97
C HIS A 241 -14.99 25.34 -13.37
N HIS A 242 -14.08 25.75 -14.27
CA HIS A 242 -12.97 24.90 -14.71
C HIS A 242 -11.98 24.52 -13.58
N ALA A 243 -11.78 25.40 -12.60
CA ALA A 243 -10.95 25.07 -11.44
C ALA A 243 -11.66 24.08 -10.51
N VAL A 244 -12.98 24.22 -10.37
CA VAL A 244 -13.82 23.30 -9.60
C VAL A 244 -13.77 21.89 -10.20
N GLU A 245 -13.98 21.76 -11.52
CA GLU A 245 -13.91 20.47 -12.20
C GLU A 245 -12.53 19.83 -12.06
N ALA A 246 -11.45 20.62 -12.18
CA ALA A 246 -10.10 20.10 -11.97
C ALA A 246 -9.90 19.56 -10.53
N LEU A 247 -10.32 20.33 -9.53
CA LEU A 247 -10.22 19.92 -8.12
C LEU A 247 -11.13 18.73 -7.78
N PHE A 248 -12.26 18.58 -8.46
CA PHE A 248 -13.15 17.43 -8.31
C PHE A 248 -12.44 16.11 -8.61
N TYR A 249 -11.65 16.05 -9.70
CA TYR A 249 -10.82 14.89 -10.05
C TYR A 249 -9.72 14.62 -9.01
N VAL A 250 -9.09 15.67 -8.47
CA VAL A 250 -8.03 15.56 -7.45
C VAL A 250 -8.60 15.03 -6.14
N ASP A 251 -9.69 15.61 -5.66
CA ASP A 251 -10.36 15.23 -4.42
C ASP A 251 -10.78 13.76 -4.44
N HIS A 252 -11.51 13.34 -5.47
CA HIS A 252 -11.96 11.96 -5.61
C HIS A 252 -10.82 10.98 -5.87
N GLY A 253 -9.78 11.37 -6.63
CA GLY A 253 -8.60 10.55 -6.84
C GLY A 253 -7.91 10.18 -5.52
N ILE A 254 -7.77 11.17 -4.63
CA ILE A 254 -7.20 10.98 -3.29
C ILE A 254 -8.16 10.17 -2.42
N ALA A 255 -9.46 10.49 -2.39
CA ALA A 255 -10.45 9.78 -1.58
C ALA A 255 -10.56 8.28 -1.96
N ILE A 256 -10.65 7.97 -3.25
CA ILE A 256 -10.75 6.59 -3.74
C ILE A 256 -9.44 5.83 -3.45
N SER A 257 -8.28 6.47 -3.65
CA SER A 257 -6.98 5.85 -3.30
C SER A 257 -6.88 5.53 -1.81
N SER A 258 -7.32 6.47 -0.96
CA SER A 258 -7.40 6.27 0.49
C SER A 258 -8.32 5.11 0.85
N PHE A 259 -9.50 5.01 0.22
CA PHE A 259 -10.40 3.86 0.41
C PHE A 259 -9.72 2.53 0.10
N PHE A 260 -9.04 2.41 -1.04
CA PHE A 260 -8.33 1.17 -1.39
C PHE A 260 -7.13 0.90 -0.48
N TYR A 261 -6.45 1.93 0.01
CA TYR A 261 -5.40 1.76 1.01
C TYR A 261 -5.97 1.24 2.33
N PHE A 262 -7.12 1.75 2.78
CA PHE A 262 -7.84 1.21 3.92
C PHE A 262 -8.23 -0.24 3.69
N LEU A 263 -8.73 -0.61 2.51
CA LEU A 263 -9.04 -1.99 2.18
C LEU A 263 -7.80 -2.89 2.23
N ALA A 264 -6.67 -2.44 1.68
CA ALA A 264 -5.41 -3.18 1.69
C ALA A 264 -4.85 -3.36 3.12
N GLN A 265 -4.95 -2.34 3.98
CA GLN A 265 -4.36 -2.36 5.32
C GLN A 265 -5.26 -2.92 6.41
N CYS A 266 -6.57 -2.64 6.33
CA CYS A 266 -7.55 -3.03 7.33
C CYS A 266 -8.28 -4.31 6.93
N GLY A 267 -8.33 -4.68 5.65
CA GLY A 267 -9.20 -5.73 5.14
C GLY A 267 -10.67 -5.29 5.13
N LEU A 268 -11.60 -6.24 5.00
CA LEU A 268 -13.02 -5.89 4.93
C LEU A 268 -13.54 -5.22 6.23
N PRO A 269 -14.37 -4.17 6.13
CA PRO A 269 -15.04 -3.57 7.28
C PRO A 269 -16.03 -4.52 7.94
N SER A 270 -16.30 -4.33 9.23
CA SER A 270 -17.36 -5.04 9.94
C SER A 270 -18.74 -4.63 9.42
N ARG A 271 -19.78 -5.42 9.72
CA ARG A 271 -21.17 -5.08 9.34
C ARG A 271 -21.61 -3.71 9.87
N LYS A 272 -21.16 -3.32 11.07
CA LYS A 272 -21.49 -2.02 11.67
C LYS A 272 -20.85 -0.88 10.89
N THR A 273 -19.56 -1.01 10.58
CA THR A 273 -18.83 -0.04 9.76
C THR A 273 -19.39 0.06 8.35
N LEU A 274 -19.73 -1.08 7.74
CA LEU A 274 -20.42 -1.11 6.44
C LEU A 274 -21.73 -0.35 6.51
N LEU A 275 -22.57 -0.57 7.52
CA LEU A 275 -23.85 0.13 7.67
C LEU A 275 -23.68 1.65 7.71
N ILE A 276 -22.70 2.15 8.48
CA ILE A 276 -22.39 3.58 8.56
C ILE A 276 -21.91 4.11 7.19
N GLY A 277 -21.00 3.39 6.53
CA GLY A 277 -20.48 3.77 5.22
C GLY A 277 -21.55 3.75 4.13
N THR A 278 -22.40 2.72 4.10
CA THR A 278 -23.51 2.63 3.16
C THR A 278 -24.55 3.71 3.41
N ALA A 279 -24.86 4.02 4.67
CA ALA A 279 -25.75 5.12 5.02
C ALA A 279 -25.20 6.46 4.50
N GLY A 280 -23.88 6.68 4.62
CA GLY A 280 -23.19 7.80 3.98
C GLY A 280 -23.41 7.81 2.47
N ILE A 281 -23.04 6.74 1.77
CA ILE A 281 -23.15 6.66 0.30
C ILE A 281 -24.58 6.90 -0.18
N THR A 282 -25.59 6.39 0.53
CA THR A 282 -26.99 6.63 0.17
C THR A 282 -27.39 8.10 0.21
N LEU A 283 -26.76 8.93 1.06
CA LEU A 283 -27.02 10.37 1.06
C LEU A 283 -26.52 11.06 -0.21
N LEU A 284 -25.47 10.53 -0.85
CA LEU A 284 -24.96 11.05 -2.13
C LEU A 284 -25.83 10.67 -3.32
N ALA A 285 -26.63 9.61 -3.20
CA ALA A 285 -27.49 9.14 -4.29
C ALA A 285 -28.79 9.93 -4.42
N ILE A 286 -29.14 10.74 -3.42
CA ILE A 286 -30.38 11.53 -3.41
C ILE A 286 -30.12 12.83 -4.20
N PRO A 287 -30.86 13.08 -5.30
CA PRO A 287 -30.81 14.38 -5.98
C PRO A 287 -31.29 15.45 -5.02
N ALA A 288 -30.37 16.28 -4.54
CA ALA A 288 -30.62 17.07 -3.36
C ALA A 288 -30.93 18.54 -3.65
N GLY A 289 -30.55 19.06 -4.83
CA GLY A 289 -30.72 20.48 -5.17
C GLY A 289 -30.26 21.37 -4.03
N GLU A 290 -31.17 22.16 -3.46
CA GLU A 290 -30.89 23.04 -2.31
C GLU A 290 -30.47 22.31 -1.03
N ALA A 291 -30.88 21.05 -0.85
CA ALA A 291 -30.49 20.22 0.29
C ALA A 291 -29.08 19.62 0.14
N TYR A 292 -28.40 19.82 -0.99
CA TYR A 292 -27.10 19.22 -1.27
C TYR A 292 -26.07 19.52 -0.17
N ALA A 293 -25.90 20.79 0.20
CA ALA A 293 -24.92 21.19 1.21
C ALA A 293 -25.16 20.47 2.56
N PHE A 294 -26.42 20.30 2.95
CA PHE A 294 -26.79 19.61 4.18
C PHE A 294 -26.53 18.11 4.11
N LEU A 295 -27.03 17.42 3.09
CA LEU A 295 -26.85 15.96 2.94
C LEU A 295 -25.37 15.60 2.76
N HIS A 296 -24.62 16.41 2.01
CA HIS A 296 -23.19 16.23 1.80
C HIS A 296 -22.39 16.50 3.08
N SER A 297 -22.82 17.45 3.92
CA SER A 297 -22.23 17.65 5.26
C SER A 297 -22.41 16.41 6.15
N ILE A 298 -23.59 15.81 6.15
CA ILE A 298 -23.85 14.56 6.89
C ILE A 298 -22.98 13.43 6.34
N TRP A 299 -22.83 13.35 5.00
CA TRP A 299 -21.94 12.39 4.36
C TRP A 299 -20.50 12.52 4.89
N HIS A 300 -19.94 13.73 5.05
CA HIS A 300 -18.61 13.92 5.64
C HIS A 300 -18.50 13.31 7.04
N PHE A 301 -19.47 13.59 7.93
CA PHE A 301 -19.47 13.04 9.28
C PHE A 301 -19.56 11.50 9.29
N LEU A 302 -20.46 10.93 8.47
CA LEU A 302 -20.64 9.48 8.38
C LEU A 302 -19.40 8.80 7.78
N SER A 303 -18.80 9.38 6.75
CA SER A 303 -17.58 8.88 6.11
C SER A 303 -16.38 8.91 7.05
N ALA A 304 -16.19 10.02 7.78
CA ALA A 304 -15.16 10.14 8.81
C ALA A 304 -15.36 9.12 9.95
N GLY A 305 -16.60 8.97 10.44
CA GLY A 305 -16.97 8.00 11.46
C GLY A 305 -16.75 6.54 11.00
N ALA A 306 -17.14 6.21 9.77
CA ALA A 306 -16.90 4.91 9.16
C ALA A 306 -15.40 4.61 9.07
N THR A 307 -14.60 5.60 8.69
CA THR A 307 -13.14 5.48 8.57
C THR A 307 -12.49 5.15 9.92
N VAL A 308 -12.86 5.87 10.99
CA VAL A 308 -12.38 5.58 12.35
C VAL A 308 -12.84 4.20 12.82
N SER A 309 -14.11 3.86 12.58
CA SER A 309 -14.65 2.54 12.92
C SER A 309 -13.92 1.41 12.18
N TRP A 310 -13.58 1.59 10.90
CA TRP A 310 -12.87 0.60 10.10
C TRP A 310 -11.44 0.37 10.61
N ALA A 311 -10.74 1.43 10.98
CA ALA A 311 -9.43 1.32 11.60
C ALA A 311 -9.48 0.55 12.93
N ASN A 312 -10.54 0.78 13.72
CA ASN A 312 -10.76 0.06 14.98
C ASN A 312 -11.08 -1.43 14.77
N ASP A 313 -11.82 -1.79 13.71
CA ASP A 313 -12.09 -3.19 13.36
C ASP A 313 -10.80 -3.99 13.14
N ARG A 314 -9.80 -3.39 12.48
CA ARG A 314 -8.48 -4.02 12.30
C ARG A 314 -7.83 -4.32 13.64
N VAL A 315 -7.87 -3.36 14.57
CA VAL A 315 -7.31 -3.53 15.92
C VAL A 315 -8.03 -4.64 16.67
N GLU A 316 -9.35 -4.69 16.59
CA GLU A 316 -10.14 -5.72 17.27
C GLU A 316 -9.92 -7.11 16.68
N ARG A 317 -9.89 -7.27 15.36
CA ARG A 317 -9.54 -8.53 14.69
C ARG A 317 -8.17 -9.05 15.14
N ARG A 318 -7.17 -8.17 15.22
CA ARG A 318 -5.83 -8.54 15.70
C ARG A 318 -5.86 -8.98 17.17
N LYS A 319 -6.61 -8.30 18.03
CA LYS A 319 -6.78 -8.71 19.44
C LYS A 319 -7.45 -10.08 19.54
N GLN A 320 -8.49 -10.32 18.76
CA GLN A 320 -9.19 -11.61 18.72
C GLN A 320 -8.27 -12.74 18.27
N PHE A 321 -7.48 -12.53 17.22
CA PHE A 321 -6.48 -13.49 16.75
C PHE A 321 -5.42 -13.82 17.82
N ILE A 322 -4.89 -12.80 18.52
CA ILE A 322 -3.92 -13.03 19.60
C ILE A 322 -4.56 -13.81 20.76
N ARG A 323 -5.80 -13.49 21.12
CA ARG A 323 -6.54 -14.20 22.18
C ARG A 323 -6.80 -15.66 21.80
N SER A 324 -7.22 -15.95 20.57
CA SER A 324 -7.46 -17.32 20.10
C SER A 324 -6.15 -18.11 20.04
N ALA A 325 -5.07 -17.54 19.50
CA ALA A 325 -3.75 -18.17 19.45
C ALA A 325 -3.21 -18.50 20.86
N ARG A 326 -3.40 -17.60 21.84
CA ARG A 326 -3.02 -17.87 23.25
C ARG A 326 -3.84 -19.00 23.87
N ARG A 327 -5.15 -19.03 23.63
CA ARG A 327 -6.04 -20.11 24.11
C ARG A 327 -5.63 -21.45 23.52
N GLU A 328 -5.31 -21.48 22.24
CA GLU A 328 -4.87 -22.68 21.53
C GLU A 328 -3.55 -23.20 22.09
N ARG A 329 -2.53 -22.33 22.25
CA ARG A 329 -1.27 -22.71 22.91
C ARG A 329 -1.47 -23.26 24.32
N LYS A 330 -2.40 -22.67 25.10
CA LYS A 330 -2.73 -23.17 26.45
C LYS A 330 -3.39 -24.56 26.39
N ARG A 331 -4.24 -24.83 25.40
CA ARG A 331 -4.83 -26.16 25.17
C ARG A 331 -3.77 -27.18 24.80
N GLN A 332 -2.87 -26.84 23.88
CA GLN A 332 -1.79 -27.74 23.46
C GLN A 332 -0.81 -28.06 24.60
N ARG A 333 -0.49 -27.10 25.46
CA ARG A 333 0.30 -27.34 26.69
C ARG A 333 -0.40 -28.30 27.65
N ARG A 334 -1.71 -28.12 27.87
CA ARG A 334 -2.51 -29.03 28.72
C ARG A 334 -2.60 -30.44 28.15
N ALA A 335 -2.53 -30.58 26.84
CA ALA A 335 -2.54 -31.87 26.15
C ALA A 335 -1.17 -32.55 26.10
N GLY A 336 -0.11 -31.95 26.66
CA GLY A 336 1.26 -32.49 26.59
C GLY A 336 1.89 -32.43 25.19
N ILE A 337 1.26 -31.75 24.23
CA ILE A 337 1.77 -31.60 22.85
C ILE A 337 2.96 -30.63 22.82
N TYR A 338 2.91 -29.58 23.64
CA TYR A 338 4.02 -28.66 23.84
C TYR A 338 4.45 -28.73 25.31
N PRO A 339 5.68 -29.20 25.62
CA PRO A 339 6.22 -29.14 26.96
C PRO A 339 6.37 -27.70 27.48
#